data_AF-A0AAU2KQG2-F1
#
_entry.id   AF-A0AAU2KQG2-F1
#
_cell.length_a   1.000
_cell.length_b   1.000
_cell.length_c   1.000
_cell.angle_alpha   90.00
_cell.angle_beta   90.00
_cell.angle_gamma   90.00
#
_symmetry.space_group_name_H-M   'P 1'
#
loop_
_entity.id
_entity.type
_entity.pdbx_description
1 polymer ?
#
loop_
_entity_poly.entity_id
_entity_poly.type
_entity_poly.pdbx_seq_one_letter_code
_entity_poly.pdbx_strand_id
1 'polypeptide(L)'
;MTFRLMSGTGLVLPANAGVLRFGMTEHAAQWTTSTLADIRAGGWMCGAHWTFFFVHCDILVTAYACTACADQLLGHLIVERTDRVPDRAADVPVAFGDFDLFGYPIHELTEVLDPSDRKLLLSADVNPQSTHYLTSVRLDACESDHRQVVSSGSGSGDGAR
;
A
#
# COMPACT_ATOMS: atom_id res chain seq x y z
N MET A 1 3.74 -6.21 -19.15
CA MET A 1 4.46 -5.42 -18.13
C MET A 1 3.56 -5.41 -16.90
N THR A 2 4.06 -5.63 -15.69
CA THR A 2 3.21 -5.88 -14.51
C THR A 2 3.86 -5.31 -13.26
N PHE A 3 3.06 -4.63 -12.45
CA PHE A 3 3.40 -4.31 -11.05
C PHE A 3 3.08 -5.52 -10.19
N ARG A 4 3.93 -5.92 -9.25
CA ARG A 4 3.63 -7.04 -8.35
C ARG A 4 3.78 -6.62 -6.89
N LEU A 5 2.67 -6.67 -6.18
CA LEU A 5 2.57 -6.42 -4.75
C LEU A 5 3.04 -7.64 -3.98
N MET A 6 3.89 -7.41 -2.99
CA MET A 6 4.49 -8.46 -2.16
C MET A 6 4.27 -8.10 -0.70
N SER A 7 3.39 -8.84 -0.02
CA SER A 7 3.11 -8.65 1.40
C SER A 7 4.40 -8.67 2.22
N GLY A 8 4.54 -7.71 3.13
CA GLY A 8 5.74 -7.52 3.97
C GLY A 8 7.02 -7.12 3.22
N THR A 9 7.03 -7.07 1.90
CA THR A 9 8.22 -6.72 1.10
C THR A 9 8.07 -5.37 0.40
N GLY A 10 6.95 -5.10 -0.27
CA GLY A 10 6.71 -3.87 -1.01
C GLY A 10 6.20 -4.13 -2.43
N LEU A 11 6.78 -3.46 -3.43
CA LEU A 11 6.32 -3.46 -4.81
C LEU A 11 7.45 -3.77 -5.79
N VAL A 12 7.30 -4.85 -6.56
CA VAL A 12 8.15 -5.13 -7.72
C VAL A 12 7.67 -4.28 -8.89
N LEU A 13 8.62 -3.55 -9.49
CA LEU A 13 8.38 -2.67 -10.61
C LEU A 13 8.41 -3.45 -11.94
N PRO A 14 7.62 -3.04 -12.95
CA PRO A 14 7.64 -3.67 -14.27
C PRO A 14 9.00 -3.52 -14.97
N ALA A 15 9.18 -4.27 -16.05
CA ALA A 15 10.36 -4.20 -16.92
C ALA A 15 11.70 -4.44 -16.20
N ASN A 16 11.70 -5.15 -15.07
CA ASN A 16 12.87 -5.39 -14.22
C ASN A 16 13.52 -4.09 -13.68
N ALA A 17 12.74 -3.02 -13.53
CA ALA A 17 13.22 -1.74 -12.99
C ALA A 17 13.67 -1.81 -11.52
N GLY A 18 13.28 -2.87 -10.80
CA GLY A 18 13.71 -3.14 -9.43
C GLY A 18 12.54 -3.42 -8.49
N VAL A 19 12.80 -3.27 -7.19
CA VAL A 19 11.79 -3.49 -6.14
C VAL A 19 11.82 -2.30 -5.18
N LEU A 20 10.70 -1.59 -5.07
CA LEU A 20 10.45 -0.67 -3.97
C LEU A 20 10.20 -1.48 -2.70
N ARG A 21 11.21 -1.58 -1.84
CA ARG A 21 11.15 -2.39 -0.63
C ARG A 21 10.84 -1.55 0.58
N PHE A 22 9.97 -2.04 1.45
CA PHE A 22 9.82 -1.47 2.79
C PHE A 22 11.17 -1.43 3.51
N GLY A 23 11.37 -0.38 4.31
CA GLY A 23 12.65 -0.11 4.97
C GLY A 23 13.67 0.67 4.12
N MET A 24 13.36 1.02 2.86
CA MET A 24 14.24 1.89 2.05
C MET A 24 14.24 3.33 2.57
N THR A 25 15.37 4.01 2.44
CA THR A 25 15.43 5.47 2.59
C THR A 25 14.74 6.16 1.40
N GLU A 26 14.38 7.43 1.55
CA GLU A 26 13.79 8.23 0.46
C GLU A 26 14.64 8.13 -0.83
N HIS A 27 15.94 8.42 -0.71
CA HIS A 27 16.85 8.41 -1.85
C HIS A 27 16.95 7.03 -2.52
N ALA A 28 17.02 5.95 -1.74
CA ALA A 28 17.08 4.60 -2.31
C ALA A 28 15.78 4.22 -3.04
N ALA A 29 14.63 4.60 -2.47
CA ALA A 29 13.32 4.37 -3.07
C ALA A 29 13.15 5.17 -4.38
N GLN A 30 13.51 6.46 -4.38
CA GLN A 30 13.51 7.29 -5.58
C GLN A 30 14.48 6.76 -6.64
N TRP A 31 15.72 6.42 -6.25
CA TRP A 31 16.68 5.86 -7.21
C TRP A 31 16.14 4.61 -7.92
N THR A 32 15.49 3.73 -7.17
CA THR A 32 14.90 2.49 -7.70
C THR A 32 13.82 2.78 -8.76
N THR A 33 13.00 3.81 -8.59
CA THR A 33 11.92 4.15 -9.53
C THR A 33 12.35 5.01 -10.69
N SER A 34 13.52 5.65 -10.60
CA SER A 34 14.02 6.61 -11.61
C SER A 34 14.20 6.00 -13.01
N THR A 35 14.36 4.67 -13.10
CA THR A 35 14.49 3.96 -14.37
C THR A 35 13.13 3.71 -15.05
N LEU A 36 12.03 3.86 -14.32
CA LEU A 36 10.69 3.53 -14.77
C LEU A 36 9.87 4.75 -15.20
N ALA A 37 10.02 5.86 -14.47
CA ALA A 37 9.25 7.08 -14.68
C ALA A 37 9.92 8.29 -14.02
N ASP A 38 9.53 9.48 -14.48
CA ASP A 38 9.91 10.74 -13.82
C ASP A 38 9.30 10.81 -12.42
N ILE A 39 10.15 11.04 -11.43
CA ILE A 39 9.76 11.10 -10.03
C ILE A 39 9.29 12.51 -9.71
N ARG A 40 8.11 12.61 -9.12
CA ARG A 40 7.60 13.85 -8.56
C ARG A 40 7.76 13.78 -7.06
N ALA A 41 8.85 14.38 -6.60
CA ALA A 41 9.05 14.62 -5.19
C ALA A 41 8.05 15.70 -4.73
N GLY A 42 7.46 15.50 -3.56
CA GLY A 42 6.52 16.45 -2.99
C GLY A 42 5.06 15.99 -3.05
N GLY A 43 4.31 16.55 -2.11
CA GLY A 43 3.04 16.05 -1.62
C GLY A 43 3.09 16.19 -0.10
N TRP A 44 2.05 16.76 0.51
CA TRP A 44 1.98 16.81 1.97
C TRP A 44 1.12 15.65 2.43
N MET A 45 1.74 14.65 3.05
CA MET A 45 1.03 13.62 3.79
C MET A 45 1.25 13.89 5.28
N CYS A 46 0.16 14.15 6.00
CA CYS A 46 0.23 14.48 7.41
C CYS A 46 1.00 13.40 8.19
N GLY A 47 2.10 13.79 8.82
CA GLY A 47 2.94 12.89 9.62
C GLY A 47 3.96 12.06 8.82
N ALA A 48 3.92 12.07 7.49
CA ALA A 48 4.95 11.46 6.67
C ALA A 48 6.12 12.43 6.53
N HIS A 49 7.32 11.97 6.86
CA HIS A 49 8.53 12.80 6.78
C HIS A 49 8.93 13.09 5.34
N TRP A 50 8.64 12.14 4.44
CA TRP A 50 8.76 12.32 3.01
C TRP A 50 7.70 11.51 2.27
N THR A 51 7.41 11.96 1.06
CA THR A 51 6.56 11.26 0.10
C THR A 51 7.01 11.62 -1.32
N PHE A 52 6.91 10.67 -2.22
CA PHE A 52 7.02 10.92 -3.65
C PHE A 52 6.00 10.08 -4.40
N PHE A 53 5.73 10.48 -5.63
CA PHE A 53 4.90 9.69 -6.52
C PHE A 53 5.47 9.66 -7.93
N PHE A 54 5.08 8.65 -8.68
CA PHE A 54 5.37 8.52 -10.10
C PHE A 54 4.18 7.88 -10.81
N VAL A 55 4.06 8.16 -12.10
CA VAL A 55 3.02 7.57 -12.96
C VAL A 55 3.71 6.73 -14.02
N HIS A 56 3.23 5.51 -14.21
CA HIS A 56 3.64 4.64 -15.30
C HIS A 56 2.38 4.06 -15.96
N CYS A 57 2.16 4.43 -17.22
CA CYS A 57 0.90 4.18 -17.92
C CYS A 57 -0.31 4.75 -17.15
N ASP A 58 -1.30 3.93 -16.82
CA ASP A 58 -2.51 4.29 -16.09
C ASP A 58 -2.41 4.04 -14.57
N ILE A 59 -1.19 3.79 -14.08
CA ILE A 59 -0.91 3.50 -12.67
C ILE A 59 -0.11 4.63 -12.03
N LEU A 60 -0.68 5.20 -10.98
CA LEU A 60 -0.03 6.11 -10.04
C LEU A 60 0.47 5.31 -8.84
N VAL A 61 1.74 5.46 -8.50
CA VAL A 61 2.31 4.90 -7.28
C VAL A 61 2.73 6.03 -6.37
N THR A 62 2.21 6.04 -5.14
CA THR A 62 2.59 6.95 -4.06
C THR A 62 3.35 6.17 -3.01
N ALA A 63 4.58 6.58 -2.71
CA ALA A 63 5.46 5.97 -1.73
C ALA A 63 5.81 6.97 -0.64
N TYR A 64 5.69 6.57 0.63
CA TYR A 64 5.94 7.49 1.74
C TYR A 64 6.46 6.80 3.00
N ALA A 65 7.16 7.61 3.80
CA ALA A 65 7.75 7.18 5.05
C ALA A 65 6.70 6.65 6.04
N CYS A 66 7.08 5.62 6.81
CA CYS A 66 6.31 5.19 7.98
C CYS A 66 6.08 6.40 8.90
N THR A 67 4.81 6.72 9.17
CA THR A 67 4.47 7.88 10.01
C THR A 67 4.66 7.63 11.51
N ALA A 68 4.74 6.36 11.90
CA ALA A 68 4.89 5.91 13.29
C ALA A 68 6.34 5.55 13.67
N CYS A 69 7.23 5.46 12.69
CA CYS A 69 8.59 4.98 12.88
C CYS A 69 9.59 6.15 12.93
N ALA A 70 10.56 6.08 13.85
CA ALA A 70 11.57 7.14 13.99
C ALA A 70 12.55 7.21 12.81
N ASP A 71 12.78 6.08 12.13
CA ASP A 71 13.84 5.93 11.13
C ASP A 71 13.47 6.52 9.75
N GLN A 72 12.23 7.02 9.59
CA GLN A 72 11.76 7.67 8.36
C GLN A 72 11.95 6.80 7.11
N LEU A 73 11.86 5.49 7.25
CA LEU A 73 12.00 4.54 6.15
C LEU A 73 10.67 4.35 5.43
N LEU A 74 10.71 3.91 4.17
CA LEU A 74 9.54 3.57 3.38
C LEU A 74 8.68 2.57 4.15
N GLY A 75 7.49 3.01 4.54
CA GLY A 75 6.55 2.22 5.34
C GLY A 75 5.24 1.95 4.62
N HIS A 76 4.96 2.69 3.55
CA HIS A 76 3.65 2.67 2.92
C HIS A 76 3.75 2.86 1.40
N LEU A 77 2.92 2.12 0.69
CA LEU A 77 2.74 2.17 -0.75
C LEU A 77 1.26 2.23 -1.06
N ILE A 78 0.86 3.18 -1.90
CA ILE A 78 -0.47 3.21 -2.51
C ILE A 78 -0.27 3.08 -4.01
N VAL A 79 -0.96 2.11 -4.62
CA VAL A 79 -0.98 1.90 -6.06
C VAL A 79 -2.41 2.18 -6.52
N GLU A 80 -2.56 3.14 -7.40
CA GLU A 80 -3.84 3.72 -7.79
C GLU A 80 -3.97 3.74 -9.31
N ARG A 81 -5.22 3.65 -9.78
CA ARG A 81 -5.58 4.03 -11.14
C ARG A 81 -5.52 5.55 -11.25
N THR A 82 -5.02 6.07 -12.37
CA THR A 82 -5.12 7.50 -12.65
C THR A 82 -6.57 7.95 -12.88
N ASP A 83 -7.42 7.02 -13.35
CA ASP A 83 -8.85 7.23 -13.52
C ASP A 83 -9.61 7.00 -12.20
N ARG A 84 -10.39 7.99 -11.78
CA ARG A 84 -11.13 7.94 -10.50
C ARG A 84 -12.28 6.94 -10.48
N VAL A 85 -12.89 6.67 -11.64
CA VAL A 85 -14.02 5.74 -11.78
C VAL A 85 -13.75 4.89 -13.03
N PRO A 86 -12.89 3.86 -12.91
CA PRO A 86 -12.55 2.97 -14.02
C PRO A 86 -13.78 2.15 -14.41
N ASP A 87 -14.12 2.19 -15.70
CA ASP A 87 -15.18 1.40 -16.32
C ASP A 87 -14.65 0.11 -16.98
N ARG A 88 -13.33 -0.06 -17.00
CA ARG A 88 -12.61 -1.19 -17.59
C ARG A 88 -11.37 -1.57 -16.78
N ALA A 89 -10.85 -2.76 -17.08
CA ALA A 89 -9.58 -3.25 -16.58
C ALA A 89 -8.42 -2.26 -16.84
N ALA A 90 -7.39 -2.33 -16.01
CA ALA A 90 -6.16 -1.54 -16.22
C ALA A 90 -5.42 -1.98 -17.48
N ASP A 91 -4.76 -1.02 -18.13
CA ASP A 91 -3.89 -1.33 -19.27
C ASP A 91 -2.59 -2.02 -18.78
N VAL A 92 -2.20 -1.78 -17.52
CA VAL A 92 -1.08 -2.45 -16.83
C VAL A 92 -1.58 -3.24 -15.61
N PRO A 93 -1.39 -4.58 -15.59
CA PRO A 93 -1.75 -5.40 -14.44
C PRO A 93 -1.06 -5.01 -13.14
N VAL A 94 -1.80 -5.06 -12.04
CA VAL A 94 -1.30 -4.92 -10.67
C VAL A 94 -1.54 -6.24 -9.95
N ALA A 95 -0.52 -7.10 -9.93
CA ALA A 95 -0.61 -8.46 -9.46
C ALA A 95 -0.42 -8.58 -7.94
N PHE A 96 -1.24 -9.42 -7.31
CA PHE A 96 -0.98 -9.98 -5.98
C PHE A 96 -1.20 -11.50 -6.04
N GLY A 97 -0.14 -12.27 -5.77
CA GLY A 97 -0.13 -13.70 -6.08
C GLY A 97 -0.36 -13.93 -7.58
N ASP A 98 -1.44 -14.63 -7.90
CA ASP A 98 -1.87 -14.95 -9.27
C ASP A 98 -3.00 -14.04 -9.78
N PHE A 99 -3.46 -13.09 -8.97
CA PHE A 99 -4.60 -12.21 -9.30
C PHE A 99 -4.13 -10.85 -9.81
N ASP A 100 -4.78 -10.35 -10.87
CA ASP A 100 -4.68 -8.94 -11.27
C ASP A 100 -5.77 -8.11 -10.56
N LEU A 101 -5.36 -7.31 -9.59
CA LEU A 101 -6.26 -6.55 -8.73
C LEU A 101 -7.00 -5.43 -9.47
N PHE A 102 -6.51 -5.01 -10.64
CA PHE A 102 -7.19 -4.02 -11.49
C PHE A 102 -7.74 -4.64 -12.79
N GLY A 103 -7.69 -5.97 -12.90
CA GLY A 103 -8.17 -6.72 -14.07
C GLY A 103 -9.66 -7.08 -14.00
N TYR A 104 -10.26 -7.05 -12.81
CA TYR A 104 -11.61 -7.56 -12.55
C TYR A 104 -12.44 -6.60 -11.69
N PRO A 105 -13.78 -6.63 -11.81
CA PRO A 105 -14.68 -5.97 -10.87
C PRO A 105 -14.48 -6.41 -9.41
N ILE A 106 -14.78 -5.52 -8.46
CA ILE A 106 -14.58 -5.74 -7.02
C ILE A 106 -15.29 -7.01 -6.51
N HIS A 107 -16.51 -7.29 -6.97
CA HIS A 107 -17.23 -8.49 -6.54
C HIS A 107 -16.53 -9.79 -6.95
N GLU A 108 -15.99 -9.87 -8.16
CA GLU A 108 -15.23 -11.04 -8.62
C GLU A 108 -13.95 -11.22 -7.81
N LEU A 109 -13.21 -10.13 -7.54
CA LEU A 109 -12.02 -10.16 -6.68
C LEU A 109 -12.37 -10.63 -5.26
N THR A 110 -13.50 -10.18 -4.73
CA THR A 110 -13.97 -10.56 -3.39
C THR A 110 -14.29 -12.05 -3.30
N GLU A 111 -14.75 -12.67 -4.38
CA GLU A 111 -15.05 -14.10 -4.42
C GLU A 111 -13.80 -14.98 -4.45
N VAL A 112 -12.73 -14.51 -5.11
CA VAL A 112 -11.51 -15.31 -5.32
C VAL A 112 -10.40 -15.07 -4.30
N LEU A 113 -10.37 -13.88 -3.68
CA LEU A 113 -9.36 -13.55 -2.69
C LEU A 113 -9.67 -14.22 -1.34
N ASP A 114 -8.62 -14.77 -0.73
CA ASP A 114 -8.71 -15.29 0.63
C ASP A 114 -9.12 -14.20 1.63
N PRO A 115 -9.82 -14.52 2.73
CA PRO A 115 -10.27 -13.53 3.70
C PRO A 115 -9.16 -12.63 4.27
N SER A 116 -7.94 -13.16 4.46
CA SER A 116 -6.78 -12.39 4.91
C SER A 116 -6.36 -11.36 3.86
N ASP A 117 -6.34 -11.76 2.59
CA ASP A 117 -5.87 -10.94 1.49
C ASP A 117 -6.88 -9.85 1.16
N ARG A 118 -8.18 -10.15 1.29
CA ARG A 118 -9.24 -9.14 1.22
C ARG A 118 -9.07 -8.06 2.29
N LYS A 119 -8.77 -8.47 3.52
CA LYS A 119 -8.54 -7.52 4.64
C LYS A 119 -7.29 -6.67 4.41
N LEU A 120 -6.26 -7.23 3.76
CA LEU A 120 -5.02 -6.55 3.45
C LEU A 120 -5.19 -5.56 2.28
N LEU A 121 -5.84 -5.98 1.20
CA LEU A 121 -5.85 -5.29 -0.10
C LEU A 121 -7.06 -4.38 -0.29
N LEU A 122 -8.22 -4.75 0.27
CA LEU A 122 -9.45 -3.99 0.12
C LEU A 122 -9.64 -3.10 1.36
N SER A 123 -9.79 -1.80 1.11
CA SER A 123 -10.09 -0.84 2.17
C SER A 123 -11.47 -1.13 2.76
N ALA A 124 -11.67 -0.82 4.04
CA ALA A 124 -12.89 -1.19 4.77
C ALA A 124 -14.19 -0.55 4.20
N ASP A 125 -14.07 0.49 3.40
CA ASP A 125 -15.13 1.20 2.70
C ASP A 125 -15.47 0.60 1.32
N VAL A 126 -14.67 -0.34 0.81
CA VAL A 126 -14.94 -1.04 -0.44
C VAL A 126 -16.18 -1.92 -0.30
N ASN A 127 -17.18 -1.69 -1.16
CA ASN A 127 -18.37 -2.54 -1.22
C ASN A 127 -18.03 -3.88 -1.91
N PRO A 128 -18.07 -5.02 -1.21
CA PRO A 128 -17.73 -6.33 -1.76
C PRO A 128 -18.66 -6.81 -2.89
N GLN A 129 -19.82 -6.19 -3.07
CA GLN A 129 -20.79 -6.52 -4.12
C GLN A 129 -20.74 -5.54 -5.30
N SER A 130 -19.74 -4.66 -5.34
CA SER A 130 -19.62 -3.65 -6.39
C SER A 130 -19.24 -4.28 -7.73
N THR A 131 -19.92 -3.83 -8.79
CA THR A 131 -19.59 -4.15 -10.18
C THR A 131 -18.54 -3.20 -10.76
N HIS A 132 -18.10 -2.19 -10.00
CA HIS A 132 -17.01 -1.31 -10.40
C HIS A 132 -15.65 -1.98 -10.22
N TYR A 133 -14.66 -1.50 -10.96
CA TYR A 133 -13.26 -1.89 -10.80
C TYR A 133 -12.66 -1.19 -9.58
N LEU A 134 -11.67 -1.85 -8.97
CA LEU A 134 -10.91 -1.28 -7.88
C LEU A 134 -10.06 -0.10 -8.38
N THR A 135 -10.04 0.99 -7.61
CA THR A 135 -9.33 2.23 -7.96
C THR A 135 -7.98 2.34 -7.29
N SER A 136 -7.79 1.71 -6.14
CA SER A 136 -6.57 1.81 -5.36
C SER A 136 -6.39 0.58 -4.47
N VAL A 137 -5.13 0.28 -4.19
CA VAL A 137 -4.68 -0.70 -3.21
C VAL A 137 -3.55 -0.10 -2.40
N ARG A 138 -3.50 -0.46 -1.11
CA ARG A 138 -2.49 0.02 -0.20
C ARG A 138 -1.74 -1.17 0.40
N LEU A 139 -0.42 -1.09 0.47
CA LEU A 139 0.39 -1.95 1.32
C LEU A 139 1.10 -1.12 2.37
N ASP A 140 1.12 -1.67 3.58
CA ASP A 140 1.83 -1.13 4.71
C ASP A 140 2.90 -2.14 5.17
N ALA A 141 4.07 -1.64 5.57
CA ALA A 141 5.15 -2.46 6.14
C ALA A 141 4.75 -3.08 7.49
N CYS A 142 3.86 -2.40 8.21
CA CYS A 142 3.26 -2.89 9.44
C CYS A 142 1.85 -3.35 9.12
N GLU A 143 1.54 -4.64 9.33
CA GLU A 143 0.15 -4.99 9.63
C GLU A 143 -0.29 -4.11 10.80
N SER A 144 -1.53 -3.64 10.78
CA SER A 144 -2.10 -2.78 11.81
C SER A 144 -2.17 -3.51 13.16
N ASP A 145 -1.04 -3.74 13.83
CA ASP A 145 -0.96 -4.31 15.16
C ASP A 145 -0.74 -3.19 16.18
N HIS A 146 -1.73 -2.30 16.23
CA HIS A 146 -1.94 -1.39 17.35
C HIS A 146 -3.34 -1.60 17.93
N ARG A 147 -3.60 -2.84 18.35
CA ARG A 147 -4.57 -3.11 19.41
C ARG A 147 -3.96 -4.11 20.39
N GLN A 148 -3.35 -3.56 21.45
CA GLN A 148 -3.11 -4.12 22.80
C GLN A 148 -1.67 -4.02 23.30
N VAL A 149 -1.30 -2.84 23.83
CA VAL A 149 -0.29 -2.65 24.90
C VAL A 149 -0.75 -1.33 25.58
N VAL A 150 -1.33 -1.20 26.77
CA VAL A 150 -1.30 -1.94 28.04
C VAL A 150 -2.66 -1.77 28.75
N SER A 151 -3.41 -2.85 28.94
CA SER A 151 -4.37 -2.99 30.04
C SER A 151 -3.79 -3.99 31.02
N SER A 152 -2.94 -3.51 31.93
CA SER A 152 -2.40 -4.21 33.10
C SER A 152 -1.77 -3.09 33.92
N GLY A 153 -2.35 -2.62 35.01
CA GLY A 153 -2.75 -3.39 36.18
C GLY A 153 -1.98 -2.77 37.34
N SER A 154 -2.64 -1.93 38.13
CA SER A 154 -2.12 -1.49 39.44
C SER A 154 -3.32 -1.25 40.35
N GLY A 155 -3.99 -2.36 40.70
CA GLY A 155 -4.76 -2.46 41.93
C GLY A 155 -3.88 -3.07 43.03
N SER A 156 -4.16 -2.65 44.26
CA SER A 156 -3.56 -3.06 45.56
C SER A 156 -2.31 -2.27 45.97
N GLY A 157 -2.24 -1.61 47.14
CA GLY A 157 -3.17 -1.53 48.28
C GLY A 157 -2.58 -0.69 49.42
N ASP A 158 -3.47 -0.31 50.33
CA ASP A 158 -3.32 0.16 51.73
C ASP A 158 -1.95 0.55 52.33
N GLY A 159 -1.96 1.65 53.09
CA GLY A 159 -0.94 1.93 54.10
C GLY A 159 -1.13 3.27 54.82
N ALA A 160 -1.69 3.21 56.02
CA ALA A 160 -1.95 4.31 56.94
C ALA A 160 -0.73 5.19 57.28
N ARG A 161 -0.98 6.50 57.45
CA ARG A 161 -0.63 7.29 58.65
C ARG A 161 -1.31 8.65 58.64
#